data_AF-A0A4Q4YX75-F1
#
_entry.id   AF-A0A4Q4YX75-F1
#
_cell.length_a   1.000
_cell.length_b   1.000
_cell.length_c   1.000
_cell.angle_alpha   90.00
_cell.angle_beta   90.00
_cell.angle_gamma   90.00
#
_symmetry.space_group_name_H-M   'P 1'
#
loop_
_entity.id
_entity.type
_entity.pdbx_description
1 polymer ?
#
loop_
_entity_poly.entity_id
_entity_poly.type
_entity_poly.pdbx_seq_one_letter_code
_entity_poly.pdbx_strand_id
1 'polypeptide(L)'
;MILGPVSYLDCIVFCVFLAPQLLIHVGLLKTVSVVLRCLPFLLIKLPYEFIRERFFVSRNDQTPFVRKATPFEDFVIRCVRYAFANIPPGVGRVFFAKPVALPFLRFRMLRHGYLKSPVRWDEHTTARFKGIWIRKDPSEKPDICVFYAHGGGFSMGSCFFYLEFLLTWASLLTEAGHRNPAIFALDYTLVPDGSFPTQLEEAIASYEHVLSVPVASFIQPEPPFGGNEWTGFAASSETGNGGAHIPLDNAGLRQTPQYGKRLS
;
A
#
# COMPACT_ATOMS: atom_id res chain seq x y z
N MET A 1 16.87 -3.01 -4.26
CA MET A 1 16.67 -2.85 -2.81
C MET A 1 15.61 -3.85 -2.38
N ILE A 2 16.09 -4.97 -1.86
CA ILE A 2 15.24 -5.98 -1.26
C ILE A 2 15.56 -5.93 0.22
N LEU A 3 14.68 -5.35 1.01
CA LEU A 3 14.83 -5.33 2.46
C LEU A 3 14.34 -6.68 3.01
N GLY A 4 14.86 -7.10 4.17
CA GLY A 4 14.43 -8.35 4.81
C GLY A 4 12.96 -8.32 5.24
N PRO A 5 12.41 -9.42 5.77
CA PRO A 5 11.06 -9.42 6.33
C PRO A 5 10.93 -8.44 7.50
N VAL A 6 9.72 -7.92 7.71
CA VAL A 6 9.40 -7.08 8.87
C VAL A 6 9.57 -7.91 10.15
N SER A 7 10.17 -7.32 11.17
CA SER A 7 10.42 -7.93 12.48
C SER A 7 9.71 -7.17 13.61
N TYR A 8 9.70 -7.73 14.82
CA TYR A 8 9.17 -7.07 16.01
C TYR A 8 9.81 -5.69 16.28
N LEU A 9 11.12 -5.56 16.04
CA LEU A 9 11.82 -4.28 16.19
C LEU A 9 11.28 -3.24 15.19
N ASP A 10 10.96 -3.65 13.97
CA ASP A 10 10.40 -2.74 12.96
C ASP A 10 9.00 -2.28 13.39
N CYS A 11 8.18 -3.16 13.99
CA CYS A 11 6.89 -2.76 14.57
C CYS A 11 7.05 -1.72 15.69
N ILE A 12 8.01 -1.91 16.60
CA ILE A 12 8.29 -0.95 17.68
C ILE A 12 8.70 0.40 17.11
N VAL A 13 9.63 0.42 16.15
CA VAL A 13 10.10 1.66 15.53
C VAL A 13 8.99 2.35 14.73
N PHE A 14 8.15 1.58 14.03
CA PHE A 14 6.95 2.11 13.39
C PHE A 14 6.04 2.80 14.41
N CYS A 15 5.78 2.18 15.57
CA CYS A 15 5.01 2.79 16.65
C CYS A 15 5.66 4.07 17.20
N VAL A 16 6.99 4.13 17.30
CA VAL A 16 7.73 5.35 17.72
C VAL A 16 7.50 6.50 16.76
N PHE A 17 7.49 6.25 15.44
CA PHE A 17 7.18 7.29 14.45
C PHE A 17 5.69 7.63 14.39
N LEU A 18 4.81 6.66 14.64
CA LEU A 18 3.37 6.84 14.63
C LEU A 18 2.86 7.66 15.81
N ALA A 19 3.35 7.39 17.03
CA ALA A 19 2.85 8.01 18.26
C ALA A 19 2.81 9.55 18.21
N PRO A 20 3.87 10.28 17.85
CA PRO A 20 3.80 11.74 17.77
C PRO A 20 2.84 12.21 16.67
N GLN A 21 2.74 11.49 15.55
CA GLN A 21 1.84 11.86 14.45
C GLN A 21 0.37 11.71 14.85
N LEU A 22 0.03 10.71 15.68
CA LEU A 22 -1.31 10.60 16.26
C LEU A 22 -1.62 11.81 17.16
N LEU A 23 -0.68 12.22 18.01
CA LEU A 23 -0.89 13.38 18.88
C LEU A 23 -1.08 14.68 18.08
N ILE A 24 -0.30 14.88 17.01
CA ILE A 24 -0.36 16.08 16.16
C ILE A 24 -1.62 16.11 15.31
N HIS A 25 -1.95 15.01 14.62
CA HIS A 25 -3.04 14.99 13.62
C HIS A 25 -4.41 14.61 14.18
N VAL A 26 -4.45 13.78 15.22
CA VAL A 26 -5.71 13.30 15.82
C VAL A 26 -6.04 14.07 17.10
N GLY A 27 -5.01 14.57 17.80
CA GLY A 27 -5.13 15.23 19.10
C GLY A 27 -5.02 14.26 20.27
N LEU A 28 -4.55 14.78 21.41
CA LEU A 28 -4.25 13.99 22.61
C LEU A 28 -5.49 13.23 23.14
N LEU A 29 -6.61 13.92 23.35
CA LEU A 29 -7.81 13.34 23.97
C LEU A 29 -8.37 12.18 23.15
N LYS A 30 -8.50 12.38 21.83
CA LYS A 30 -9.02 11.36 20.91
C LYS A 30 -8.05 10.19 20.78
N THR A 31 -6.74 10.45 20.75
CA THR A 31 -5.71 9.41 20.74
C THR A 31 -5.78 8.56 22.01
N VAL A 32 -5.80 9.18 23.19
CA VAL A 32 -5.92 8.47 24.48
C VAL A 32 -7.20 7.66 24.52
N SER A 33 -8.33 8.22 24.08
CA SER A 33 -9.60 7.49 24.03
C SER A 33 -9.52 6.23 23.15
N VAL A 34 -8.93 6.33 21.97
CA VAL A 34 -8.74 5.17 21.07
C VAL A 34 -7.81 4.13 21.70
N VAL A 35 -6.70 4.56 22.30
CA VAL A 35 -5.76 3.65 22.98
C VAL A 35 -6.46 2.91 24.11
N LEU A 36 -7.19 3.62 24.98
CA LEU A 36 -7.95 3.03 26.08
C LEU A 36 -8.98 1.99 25.57
N ARG A 37 -9.65 2.25 24.44
CA ARG A 37 -10.55 1.28 23.79
C ARG A 37 -9.81 0.06 23.22
N CYS A 38 -8.55 0.20 22.83
CA CYS A 38 -7.73 -0.90 22.32
C CYS A 38 -7.09 -1.73 23.44
N LEU A 39 -6.89 -1.18 24.64
CA LEU A 39 -6.20 -1.87 25.75
C LEU A 39 -6.79 -3.23 26.12
N PRO A 40 -8.13 -3.41 26.26
CA PRO A 40 -8.70 -4.72 26.58
C PRO A 40 -8.37 -5.78 25.53
N PHE A 41 -8.34 -5.38 24.25
CA PHE A 41 -7.91 -6.28 23.18
C PHE A 41 -6.42 -6.60 23.31
N LEU A 42 -5.55 -5.58 23.41
CA LEU A 42 -4.10 -5.75 23.40
C LEU A 42 -3.56 -6.51 24.61
N LEU A 43 -4.14 -6.30 25.80
CA LEU A 43 -3.64 -6.85 27.06
C LEU A 43 -4.29 -8.18 27.46
N ILE A 44 -5.52 -8.44 27.02
CA ILE A 44 -6.30 -9.60 27.48
C ILE A 44 -6.62 -10.52 26.30
N LYS A 45 -7.41 -10.01 25.33
CA LYS A 45 -7.95 -10.85 24.26
C LYS A 45 -6.85 -11.38 23.33
N LEU A 46 -5.94 -10.53 22.91
CA LEU A 46 -4.85 -10.86 21.99
C LEU A 46 -3.91 -11.93 22.58
N PRO A 47 -3.33 -11.76 23.79
CA PRO A 47 -2.49 -12.80 24.40
C PRO A 47 -3.25 -14.11 24.63
N TYR A 48 -4.49 -14.04 25.11
CA TYR A 48 -5.30 -15.22 25.37
C TYR A 48 -5.59 -16.01 24.08
N GLU A 49 -6.10 -15.36 23.04
CA GLU A 49 -6.41 -16.03 21.77
C GLU A 49 -5.15 -16.56 21.08
N PHE A 50 -4.07 -15.78 21.10
CA PHE A 50 -2.79 -16.18 20.52
C PHE A 50 -2.22 -17.44 21.21
N ILE A 51 -2.18 -17.46 22.54
CA ILE A 51 -1.68 -18.60 23.30
C ILE A 51 -2.62 -19.81 23.12
N ARG A 52 -3.93 -19.61 23.24
CA ARG A 52 -4.93 -20.68 23.11
C ARG A 52 -4.84 -21.37 21.76
N GLU A 53 -4.91 -20.60 20.68
CA GLU A 53 -4.94 -21.18 19.32
C GLU A 53 -3.62 -21.84 18.94
N ARG A 54 -2.49 -21.31 19.41
CA ARG A 54 -1.17 -21.83 19.03
C ARG A 54 -0.73 -23.04 19.84
N PHE A 55 -1.06 -23.10 21.13
CA PHE A 55 -0.55 -24.14 22.02
C PHE A 55 -1.60 -25.15 22.49
N PHE A 56 -2.89 -24.80 22.50
CA PHE A 56 -3.94 -25.64 23.08
C PHE A 56 -4.94 -26.19 22.05
N VAL A 57 -5.06 -25.57 20.87
CA VAL A 57 -5.96 -26.05 19.81
C VAL A 57 -5.21 -27.03 18.89
N SER A 58 -5.82 -28.19 18.63
CA SER A 58 -5.27 -29.18 17.71
C SER A 58 -5.09 -28.60 16.31
N ARG A 59 -4.04 -29.04 15.60
CA ARG A 59 -3.72 -28.58 14.25
C ARG A 59 -4.89 -28.75 13.27
N ASN A 60 -5.76 -29.74 13.49
CA ASN A 60 -6.94 -30.00 12.66
C ASN A 60 -8.08 -29.00 12.88
N ASP A 61 -8.09 -28.30 14.02
CA ASP A 61 -9.11 -27.33 14.41
C ASP A 61 -8.62 -25.87 14.27
N GLN A 62 -7.31 -25.67 14.06
CA GLN A 62 -6.73 -24.36 13.76
C GLN A 62 -7.23 -23.84 12.40
N THR A 63 -7.34 -22.51 12.28
CA THR A 63 -7.67 -21.88 10.99
C THR A 63 -6.58 -22.17 9.94
N PRO A 64 -6.92 -22.23 8.63
CA PRO A 64 -5.94 -22.51 7.58
C PRO A 64 -4.75 -21.54 7.55
N PHE A 65 -4.96 -20.29 7.97
CA PHE A 65 -3.91 -19.28 8.09
C PHE A 65 -2.95 -19.61 9.25
N VAL A 66 -3.48 -19.85 10.46
CA VAL A 66 -2.66 -20.11 11.66
C VAL A 66 -1.78 -21.34 11.49
N ARG A 67 -2.23 -22.36 10.75
CA ARG A 67 -1.45 -23.57 10.47
C ARG A 67 -0.15 -23.31 9.70
N LYS A 68 -0.09 -22.21 8.93
CA LYS A 68 1.05 -21.86 8.06
C LYS A 68 1.81 -20.63 8.56
N ALA A 69 1.14 -19.74 9.28
CA ALA A 69 1.71 -18.48 9.74
C ALA A 69 2.75 -18.68 10.85
N THR A 70 3.83 -17.92 10.75
CA THR A 70 4.79 -17.72 11.85
C THR A 70 4.10 -17.06 13.06
N PRO A 71 4.67 -17.17 14.28
CA PRO A 71 4.16 -16.45 15.45
C PRO A 71 4.03 -14.94 15.21
N PHE A 72 4.97 -14.37 14.46
CA PHE A 72 4.97 -12.95 14.13
C PHE A 72 3.82 -12.59 13.20
N GLU A 73 3.62 -13.33 12.10
CA GLU A 73 2.54 -13.10 11.15
C GLU A 73 1.16 -13.23 11.80
N ASP A 74 0.97 -14.25 12.66
CA ASP A 74 -0.30 -14.43 13.39
C ASP A 74 -0.55 -13.29 14.40
N PHE A 75 0.49 -12.84 15.11
CA PHE A 75 0.37 -11.69 16.00
C PHE A 75 -0.01 -10.42 15.23
N VAL A 76 0.71 -10.12 14.15
CA VAL A 76 0.48 -8.91 13.34
C VAL A 76 -0.91 -8.93 12.71
N ILE A 77 -1.34 -10.06 12.12
CA ILE A 77 -2.65 -10.10 11.45
C ILE A 77 -3.80 -9.89 12.43
N ARG A 78 -3.69 -10.38 13.68
CA ARG A 78 -4.71 -10.15 14.71
C ARG A 78 -4.81 -8.66 15.06
N CYS A 79 -3.66 -8.00 15.24
CA CYS A 79 -3.59 -6.56 15.48
C CYS A 79 -4.17 -5.76 14.31
N VAL A 80 -3.79 -6.10 13.07
CA VAL A 80 -4.27 -5.44 11.85
C VAL A 80 -5.79 -5.61 11.69
N ARG A 81 -6.30 -6.85 11.79
CA ARG A 81 -7.74 -7.12 11.69
C ARG A 81 -8.54 -6.37 12.75
N TYR A 82 -8.06 -6.36 14.00
CA TYR A 82 -8.71 -5.59 15.06
C TYR A 82 -8.70 -4.09 14.75
N ALA A 83 -7.56 -3.55 14.29
CA ALA A 83 -7.42 -2.15 13.93
C ALA A 83 -8.42 -1.74 12.85
N PHE A 84 -8.51 -2.48 11.74
CA PHE A 84 -9.46 -2.20 10.66
C PHE A 84 -10.94 -2.27 11.12
N ALA A 85 -11.27 -3.13 12.08
CA ALA A 85 -12.63 -3.27 12.56
C ALA A 85 -13.04 -2.23 13.63
N ASN A 86 -12.09 -1.71 14.41
CA ASN A 86 -12.40 -0.94 15.62
C ASN A 86 -11.78 0.47 15.66
N ILE A 87 -10.75 0.76 14.86
CA ILE A 87 -10.11 2.07 14.82
C ILE A 87 -10.84 2.93 13.77
N PRO A 88 -11.30 4.14 14.12
CA PRO A 88 -11.96 5.03 13.17
C PRO A 88 -11.05 5.33 11.96
N PRO A 89 -11.57 5.38 10.72
CA PRO A 89 -10.77 5.59 9.52
C PRO A 89 -9.89 6.85 9.59
N GLY A 90 -10.40 7.97 10.12
CA GLY A 90 -9.62 9.20 10.27
C GLY A 90 -8.39 9.05 11.19
N VAL A 91 -8.40 8.12 12.14
CA VAL A 91 -7.22 7.78 12.96
C VAL A 91 -6.33 6.80 12.20
N GLY A 92 -6.93 5.79 11.57
CA GLY A 92 -6.23 4.80 10.75
C GLY A 92 -5.43 5.44 9.62
N ARG A 93 -5.92 6.52 8.99
CA ARG A 93 -5.23 7.27 7.93
C ARG A 93 -3.82 7.71 8.33
N VAL A 94 -3.59 8.05 9.60
CA VAL A 94 -2.28 8.51 10.09
C VAL A 94 -1.22 7.41 10.00
N PHE A 95 -1.61 6.13 10.10
CA PHE A 95 -0.69 4.99 10.00
C PHE A 95 -0.05 4.91 8.63
N PHE A 96 -0.74 5.38 7.60
CA PHE A 96 -0.30 5.32 6.21
C PHE A 96 0.28 6.65 5.72
N ALA A 97 0.36 7.66 6.59
CA ALA A 97 0.76 9.00 6.18
C ALA A 97 2.27 9.10 5.91
N LYS A 98 2.64 9.96 4.96
CA LYS A 98 4.03 10.29 4.61
C LYS A 98 4.95 10.56 5.82
N PRO A 99 4.54 11.32 6.86
CA PRO A 99 5.39 11.58 8.03
C PRO A 99 5.69 10.35 8.89
N VAL A 100 4.94 9.26 8.74
CA VAL A 100 5.20 7.97 9.40
C VAL A 100 5.98 7.05 8.46
N ALA A 101 5.50 6.91 7.22
CA ALA A 101 6.03 5.97 6.24
C ALA A 101 7.48 6.27 5.84
N LEU A 102 7.83 7.55 5.59
CA LEU A 102 9.17 7.88 5.12
C LEU A 102 10.26 7.71 6.19
N PRO A 103 10.11 8.18 7.44
CA PRO A 103 11.07 7.90 8.49
C PRO A 103 11.22 6.39 8.76
N PHE A 104 10.10 5.65 8.73
CA PHE A 104 10.12 4.21 8.88
C PHE A 104 10.92 3.52 7.75
N LEU A 105 10.66 3.88 6.49
CA LEU A 105 11.43 3.37 5.36
C LEU A 105 12.92 3.67 5.50
N ARG A 106 13.28 4.90 5.88
CA ARG A 106 14.69 5.30 6.10
C ARG A 106 15.35 4.47 7.19
N PHE A 107 14.65 4.22 8.30
CA PHE A 107 15.14 3.31 9.35
C PHE A 107 15.39 1.91 8.80
N ARG A 108 14.43 1.35 8.04
CA ARG A 108 14.58 0.01 7.47
C ARG A 108 15.73 -0.06 6.48
N MET A 109 15.90 0.96 5.64
CA MET A 109 17.04 1.08 4.74
C MET A 109 18.36 1.09 5.50
N LEU A 110 18.49 1.96 6.51
CA LEU A 110 19.69 2.07 7.33
C LEU A 110 20.04 0.74 8.02
N ARG A 111 19.03 0.08 8.59
CA ARG A 111 19.17 -1.24 9.24
C ARG A 111 19.72 -2.31 8.30
N HIS A 112 19.48 -2.17 7.00
CA HIS A 112 19.96 -3.10 5.96
C HIS A 112 21.16 -2.56 5.19
N GLY A 113 21.87 -1.54 5.73
CA GLY A 113 23.11 -1.02 5.16
C GLY A 113 22.92 0.01 4.03
N TYR A 114 21.70 0.46 3.76
CA TYR A 114 21.41 1.47 2.74
C TYR A 114 21.36 2.87 3.35
N LEU A 115 22.42 3.68 3.16
CA LEU A 115 22.42 5.09 3.56
C LEU A 115 21.59 5.97 2.63
N LYS A 116 21.49 5.58 1.36
CA LYS A 116 20.70 6.24 0.32
C LYS A 116 19.96 5.18 -0.49
N SER A 117 18.84 5.59 -1.08
CA SER A 117 18.10 4.70 -1.97
C SER A 117 18.90 4.49 -3.26
N PRO A 118 19.03 3.24 -3.73
CA PRO A 118 19.65 2.97 -5.03
C PRO A 118 18.78 3.44 -6.20
N VAL A 119 17.48 3.63 -5.98
CA VAL A 119 16.54 4.16 -6.97
C VAL A 119 15.99 5.48 -6.48
N ARG A 120 16.02 6.50 -7.34
CA ARG A 120 15.51 7.82 -6.99
C ARG A 120 13.98 7.80 -7.05
N TRP A 121 13.35 8.54 -6.15
CA TRP A 121 11.96 8.91 -6.31
C TRP A 121 11.78 10.42 -6.18
N ASP A 122 10.86 10.95 -6.96
CA ASP A 122 10.54 12.37 -6.98
C ASP A 122 9.02 12.53 -6.94
N GLU A 123 8.54 13.43 -6.08
CA GLU A 123 7.12 13.78 -6.02
C GLU A 123 6.73 14.58 -7.26
N HIS A 124 5.57 14.25 -7.81
CA HIS A 124 4.97 14.94 -8.94
C HIS A 124 3.60 15.46 -8.52
N THR A 125 3.46 16.77 -8.51
CA THR A 125 2.23 17.47 -8.11
C THR A 125 1.80 18.37 -9.25
N THR A 126 0.57 18.19 -9.71
CA THR A 126 -0.10 19.10 -10.65
C THR A 126 -1.36 19.64 -10.01
N ALA A 127 -2.09 20.50 -10.73
CA ALA A 127 -3.43 20.91 -10.32
C ALA A 127 -4.46 19.75 -10.40
N ARG A 128 -4.20 18.71 -11.22
CA ARG A 128 -5.15 17.62 -11.47
C ARG A 128 -4.87 16.35 -10.67
N PHE A 129 -3.64 16.11 -10.22
CA PHE A 129 -3.29 14.89 -9.48
C PHE A 129 -1.95 15.04 -8.74
N LYS A 130 -1.69 14.09 -7.82
CA LYS A 130 -0.43 13.92 -7.10
C LYS A 130 0.07 12.50 -7.23
N GLY A 131 1.39 12.32 -7.19
CA GLY A 131 1.99 11.00 -7.18
C GLY A 131 3.50 11.07 -7.03
N ILE A 132 4.14 9.92 -7.19
CA ILE A 132 5.60 9.80 -7.15
C ILE A 132 6.10 9.05 -8.39
N TRP A 133 7.17 9.57 -8.99
CA TRP A 133 7.98 8.82 -9.94
C TRP A 133 9.07 8.08 -9.20
N ILE A 134 9.26 6.80 -9.50
CA ILE A 134 10.37 5.98 -9.03
C ILE A 134 11.14 5.55 -10.28
N ARG A 135 12.37 6.05 -10.45
CA ARG A 135 13.17 5.86 -11.66
C ARG A 135 14.64 5.71 -11.29
N LYS A 136 15.34 4.89 -12.07
CA LYS A 136 16.79 4.75 -11.95
C LYS A 136 17.50 5.99 -12.51
N ASP A 137 17.17 6.37 -13.73
CA ASP A 137 17.66 7.60 -14.35
C ASP A 137 16.49 8.45 -14.93
N PRO A 138 16.19 9.63 -14.34
CA PRO A 138 15.18 10.54 -14.86
C PRO A 138 15.50 11.18 -16.22
N SER A 139 16.76 11.18 -16.64
CA SER A 139 17.23 11.77 -17.89
C SER A 139 17.13 10.81 -19.09
N GLU A 140 17.03 9.51 -18.81
CA GLU A 140 16.85 8.49 -19.84
C GLU A 140 15.39 8.11 -20.02
N LYS A 141 15.04 7.72 -21.25
CA LYS A 141 13.72 7.19 -21.60
C LYS A 141 13.48 5.86 -20.86
N PRO A 142 12.34 5.67 -20.16
CA PRO A 142 12.02 4.37 -19.59
C PRO A 142 11.78 3.32 -20.68
N ASP A 143 12.34 2.12 -20.50
CA ASP A 143 12.06 0.98 -21.36
C ASP A 143 10.76 0.25 -20.96
N ILE A 144 10.41 0.34 -19.69
CA ILE A 144 9.12 -0.08 -19.15
C ILE A 144 8.61 0.94 -18.14
N CYS A 145 7.31 1.20 -18.13
CA CYS A 145 6.67 2.01 -17.11
C CYS A 145 5.50 1.30 -16.44
N VAL A 146 5.50 1.32 -15.11
CA VAL A 146 4.49 0.74 -14.25
C VAL A 146 3.58 1.82 -13.68
N PHE A 147 2.27 1.75 -13.93
CA PHE A 147 1.29 2.59 -13.26
C PHE A 147 0.74 1.88 -12.01
N TYR A 148 0.87 2.52 -10.85
CA TYR A 148 0.43 1.96 -9.58
C TYR A 148 -0.57 2.90 -8.88
N ALA A 149 -1.73 2.35 -8.53
CA ALA A 149 -2.68 2.99 -7.63
C ALA A 149 -2.73 2.19 -6.32
N HIS A 150 -2.49 2.87 -5.20
CA HIS A 150 -2.41 2.17 -3.92
C HIS A 150 -3.77 1.66 -3.45
N GLY A 151 -3.78 0.64 -2.59
CA GLY A 151 -5.00 0.17 -1.92
C GLY A 151 -5.36 1.00 -0.68
N GLY A 152 -6.47 0.65 -0.04
CA GLY A 152 -6.93 1.26 1.22
C GLY A 152 -8.39 1.70 1.23
N GLY A 153 -9.23 1.14 0.35
CA GLY A 153 -10.67 1.38 0.36
C GLY A 153 -11.05 2.83 0.11
N PHE A 154 -10.26 3.55 -0.70
CA PHE A 154 -10.36 4.99 -0.97
C PHE A 154 -10.34 5.94 0.24
N SER A 155 -10.18 5.42 1.46
CA SER A 155 -10.28 6.17 2.71
C SER A 155 -8.96 6.21 3.48
N MET A 156 -7.98 5.41 3.09
CA MET A 156 -6.64 5.36 3.67
C MET A 156 -5.62 4.87 2.64
N GLY A 157 -4.35 4.85 3.06
CA GLY A 157 -3.22 4.54 2.18
C GLY A 157 -2.47 5.80 1.75
N SER A 158 -1.27 5.60 1.22
CA SER A 158 -0.53 6.61 0.45
C SER A 158 0.50 5.91 -0.40
N CYS A 159 0.94 6.54 -1.49
CA CYS A 159 2.06 6.04 -2.28
C CYS A 159 3.35 5.86 -1.43
N PHE A 160 3.54 6.68 -0.40
CA PHE A 160 4.70 6.62 0.51
C PHE A 160 4.70 5.38 1.39
N PHE A 161 3.53 4.90 1.82
CA PHE A 161 3.42 3.67 2.60
C PHE A 161 3.84 2.44 1.77
N TYR A 162 3.49 2.43 0.49
CA TYR A 162 3.87 1.36 -0.44
C TYR A 162 5.25 1.55 -1.07
N LEU A 163 5.99 2.61 -0.74
CA LEU A 163 7.24 2.96 -1.40
C LEU A 163 8.31 1.86 -1.28
N GLU A 164 8.40 1.17 -0.14
CA GLU A 164 9.32 0.03 0.00
C GLU A 164 9.04 -1.06 -1.03
N PHE A 165 7.77 -1.45 -1.15
CA PHE A 165 7.29 -2.44 -2.11
C PHE A 165 7.61 -2.00 -3.54
N LEU A 166 7.35 -0.72 -3.87
CA LEU A 166 7.61 -0.19 -5.20
C LEU A 166 9.11 -0.12 -5.53
N LEU A 167 9.97 0.20 -4.56
CA LEU A 167 11.43 0.17 -4.73
C LEU A 167 11.95 -1.26 -4.95
N THR A 168 11.34 -2.25 -4.29
CA THR A 168 11.61 -3.67 -4.57
C THR A 168 11.19 -4.02 -6.00
N TRP A 169 10.00 -3.62 -6.45
CA TRP A 169 9.57 -3.82 -7.84
C TRP A 169 10.52 -3.20 -8.87
N ALA A 170 10.95 -1.96 -8.66
CA ALA A 170 11.91 -1.31 -9.56
C ALA A 170 13.24 -2.09 -9.66
N SER A 171 13.64 -2.72 -8.55
CA SER A 171 14.84 -3.55 -8.50
C SER A 171 14.65 -4.87 -9.23
N LEU A 172 13.50 -5.54 -9.02
CA LEU A 172 13.16 -6.78 -9.71
C LEU A 172 13.04 -6.59 -11.23
N LEU A 173 12.47 -5.46 -11.69
CA LEU A 173 12.45 -5.11 -13.11
C LEU A 173 13.85 -4.93 -13.67
N THR A 174 14.74 -4.30 -12.91
CA THR A 174 16.16 -4.16 -13.31
C THR A 174 16.85 -5.52 -13.40
N GLU A 175 16.62 -6.39 -12.42
CA GLU A 175 17.15 -7.76 -12.40
C GLU A 175 16.59 -8.64 -13.53
N ALA A 176 15.35 -8.39 -13.96
CA ALA A 176 14.73 -9.04 -15.12
C ALA A 176 15.29 -8.58 -16.47
N GLY A 177 16.19 -7.59 -16.50
CA GLY A 177 16.87 -7.13 -17.71
C GLY A 177 16.40 -5.78 -18.25
N HIS A 178 15.46 -5.10 -17.57
CA HIS A 178 15.07 -3.74 -17.93
C HIS A 178 16.18 -2.75 -17.56
N ARG A 179 16.60 -1.92 -18.52
CA ARG A 179 17.73 -0.99 -18.36
C ARG A 179 17.36 0.22 -17.50
N ASN A 180 16.16 0.77 -17.69
CA ASN A 180 15.66 1.95 -16.99
C ASN A 180 14.16 1.82 -16.66
N PRO A 181 13.76 0.87 -15.80
CA PRO A 181 12.36 0.72 -15.43
C PRO A 181 11.88 1.95 -14.64
N ALA A 182 10.65 2.39 -14.93
CA ALA A 182 9.97 3.44 -14.23
C ALA A 182 8.71 2.92 -13.55
N ILE A 183 8.38 3.50 -12.40
CA ILE A 183 7.09 3.31 -11.73
C ILE A 183 6.51 4.68 -11.44
N PHE A 184 5.27 4.91 -11.84
CA PHE A 184 4.48 6.05 -11.40
C PHE A 184 3.42 5.56 -10.41
N ALA A 185 3.49 6.03 -9.16
CA ALA A 185 2.50 5.71 -8.15
C ALA A 185 1.61 6.93 -7.86
N LEU A 186 0.33 6.80 -8.15
CA LEU A 186 -0.69 7.80 -7.89
C LEU A 186 -0.97 7.90 -6.37
N ASP A 187 -1.04 9.14 -5.86
CA ASP A 187 -1.43 9.49 -4.50
C ASP A 187 -2.77 10.23 -4.57
N TYR A 188 -3.83 9.47 -4.82
CA TYR A 188 -5.16 10.00 -5.07
C TYR A 188 -5.81 10.54 -3.78
N THR A 189 -6.73 11.49 -3.94
CA THR A 189 -7.44 12.11 -2.83
C THR A 189 -8.32 11.09 -2.11
N LEU A 190 -8.26 11.07 -0.78
CA LEU A 190 -8.99 10.10 0.02
C LEU A 190 -10.32 10.65 0.53
N VAL A 191 -11.31 9.79 0.71
CA VAL A 191 -12.55 10.11 1.42
C VAL A 191 -12.22 10.46 2.89
N PRO A 192 -12.80 11.54 3.47
CA PRO A 192 -13.88 12.38 2.91
C PRO A 192 -13.41 13.64 2.18
N ASP A 193 -12.10 13.85 2.01
CA ASP A 193 -11.55 15.08 1.41
C ASP A 193 -11.90 15.17 -0.10
N GLY A 194 -12.07 14.03 -0.74
CA GLY A 194 -12.62 13.89 -2.08
C GLY A 194 -13.49 12.64 -2.17
N SER A 195 -14.57 12.70 -2.93
CA SER A 195 -15.47 11.58 -3.18
C SER A 195 -15.51 11.27 -4.67
N PHE A 196 -16.05 10.11 -5.04
CA PHE A 196 -16.32 9.79 -6.44
C PHE A 196 -17.05 10.98 -7.12
N PRO A 197 -16.61 11.43 -8.33
CA PRO A 197 -15.62 10.82 -9.22
C PRO A 197 -14.16 11.33 -9.06
N THR A 198 -13.81 12.12 -8.03
CA THR A 198 -12.49 12.77 -7.92
C THR A 198 -11.31 11.80 -8.10
N GLN A 199 -11.32 10.65 -7.43
CA GLN A 199 -10.23 9.67 -7.53
C GLN A 199 -10.08 9.08 -8.94
N LEU A 200 -11.20 8.93 -9.65
CA LEU A 200 -11.21 8.43 -11.03
C LEU A 200 -10.62 9.49 -11.97
N GLU A 201 -10.98 10.75 -11.79
CA GLU A 201 -10.45 11.85 -12.60
C GLU A 201 -8.94 12.03 -12.38
N GLU A 202 -8.46 11.92 -11.14
CA GLU A 202 -7.04 11.93 -10.80
C GLU A 202 -6.30 10.73 -11.43
N ALA A 203 -6.92 9.55 -11.44
CA ALA A 203 -6.36 8.35 -12.07
C ALA A 203 -6.25 8.50 -13.59
N ILE A 204 -7.29 9.02 -14.25
CA ILE A 204 -7.25 9.30 -15.69
C ILE A 204 -6.18 10.35 -15.99
N ALA A 205 -6.16 11.47 -15.28
CA ALA A 205 -5.19 12.55 -15.50
C ALA A 205 -3.74 12.10 -15.31
N SER A 206 -3.49 11.29 -14.28
CA SER A 206 -2.16 10.75 -14.03
C SER A 206 -1.74 9.68 -15.04
N TYR A 207 -2.70 8.87 -15.51
CA TYR A 207 -2.44 7.89 -16.56
C TYR A 207 -2.15 8.56 -17.92
N GLU A 208 -2.91 9.60 -18.29
CA GLU A 208 -2.62 10.46 -19.44
C GLU A 208 -1.20 11.06 -19.35
N HIS A 209 -0.83 11.56 -18.17
CA HIS A 209 0.53 12.06 -17.92
C HIS A 209 1.59 10.99 -18.15
N VAL A 210 1.37 9.77 -17.65
CA VAL A 210 2.29 8.64 -17.83
C VAL A 210 2.40 8.23 -19.30
N LEU A 211 1.30 8.20 -20.05
CA LEU A 211 1.29 7.93 -21.50
C LEU A 211 2.01 9.01 -22.31
N SER A 212 1.99 10.27 -21.84
CA SER A 212 2.70 11.37 -22.50
C SER A 212 4.23 11.25 -22.36
N VAL A 213 4.72 10.47 -21.39
CA VAL A 213 6.14 10.15 -21.28
C VAL A 213 6.48 9.14 -22.37
N PRO A 214 7.46 9.41 -23.25
CA PRO A 214 7.89 8.42 -24.20
C PRO A 214 8.41 7.20 -23.44
N VAL A 215 7.80 6.03 -23.60
CA VAL A 215 8.33 4.76 -23.08
C VAL A 215 8.43 3.72 -24.20
N ALA A 216 9.09 2.59 -23.96
CA ALA A 216 9.10 1.48 -24.92
C ALA A 216 8.00 0.43 -24.65
N SER A 217 7.50 0.31 -23.42
CA SER A 217 6.41 -0.60 -23.01
C SER A 217 5.72 -0.17 -21.70
N PHE A 218 4.48 -0.59 -21.46
CA PHE A 218 3.68 -0.27 -20.25
C PHE A 218 3.15 -1.53 -19.55
N ILE A 219 3.13 -1.54 -18.20
CA ILE A 219 2.52 -2.61 -17.38
C ILE A 219 1.71 -1.99 -16.22
N GLN A 220 0.55 -2.55 -15.87
CA GLN A 220 -0.21 -2.18 -14.66
C GLN A 220 -0.26 -3.39 -13.69
N PRO A 221 0.51 -3.40 -12.60
CA PRO A 221 0.46 -4.44 -11.58
C PRO A 221 -0.67 -4.18 -10.59
N GLU A 222 -1.38 -5.26 -10.25
CA GLU A 222 -2.41 -5.26 -9.21
C GLU A 222 -1.76 -5.16 -7.80
N PRO A 223 -2.31 -4.34 -6.88
CA PRO A 223 -1.78 -4.20 -5.53
C PRO A 223 -2.00 -5.49 -4.69
N PRO A 224 -1.05 -5.85 -3.80
CA PRO A 224 -1.10 -7.09 -3.02
C PRO A 224 -2.26 -7.16 -2.00
N PHE A 225 -2.94 -6.05 -1.73
CA PHE A 225 -4.08 -5.96 -0.79
C PHE A 225 -5.28 -5.19 -1.35
N GLY A 226 -5.44 -5.10 -2.67
CA GLY A 226 -6.53 -4.36 -3.32
C GLY A 226 -7.05 -5.07 -4.56
N GLY A 227 -7.41 -6.34 -4.45
CA GLY A 227 -8.05 -7.04 -5.56
C GLY A 227 -9.50 -6.58 -5.69
N ASN A 228 -9.81 -5.92 -6.82
CA ASN A 228 -11.13 -5.59 -7.42
C ASN A 228 -11.57 -4.10 -7.49
N GLU A 229 -10.88 -3.15 -6.84
CA GLU A 229 -11.29 -1.74 -6.87
C GLU A 229 -10.98 -1.05 -8.22
N TRP A 230 -9.89 -1.46 -8.87
CA TRP A 230 -9.42 -0.90 -10.13
C TRP A 230 -9.81 -1.74 -11.36
N THR A 231 -10.37 -2.95 -11.20
CA THR A 231 -10.82 -3.74 -12.37
C THR A 231 -12.02 -3.11 -13.09
N GLY A 232 -12.82 -2.29 -12.39
CA GLY A 232 -13.87 -1.47 -13.02
C GLY A 232 -13.32 -0.31 -13.87
N PHE A 233 -12.07 0.10 -13.65
CA PHE A 233 -11.38 1.16 -14.41
C PHE A 233 -11.17 0.73 -15.87
N ALA A 234 -10.64 -0.49 -16.08
CA ALA A 234 -10.41 -1.05 -17.42
C ALA A 234 -11.72 -1.25 -18.20
N ALA A 235 -12.79 -1.71 -17.54
CA ALA A 235 -14.09 -1.93 -18.18
C ALA A 235 -14.86 -0.62 -18.51
N SER A 236 -14.70 0.42 -17.70
CA SER A 236 -15.37 1.73 -17.93
C SER A 236 -14.72 2.49 -19.09
N SER A 237 -13.41 2.34 -19.29
CA SER A 237 -12.70 2.88 -20.46
C SER A 237 -13.01 2.15 -21.77
N GLU A 238 -13.56 0.93 -21.72
CA GLU A 238 -13.98 0.17 -22.90
C GLU A 238 -15.41 0.50 -23.37
N THR A 239 -16.27 1.00 -22.46
CA THR A 239 -17.72 1.18 -22.73
C THR A 239 -18.13 2.65 -22.93
N GLY A 240 -17.21 3.60 -22.75
CA GLY A 240 -17.45 5.03 -22.96
C GLY A 240 -17.55 5.39 -24.45
N ASN A 241 -18.77 5.45 -24.97
CA ASN A 241 -19.06 5.94 -26.32
C ASN A 241 -18.79 7.47 -26.39
N GLY A 242 -17.54 7.83 -26.71
CA GLY A 242 -17.10 9.20 -26.99
C GLY A 242 -16.01 9.73 -26.06
N GLY A 243 -14.74 9.40 -26.35
CA GLY A 243 -13.56 10.05 -25.76
C GLY A 243 -12.44 9.08 -25.37
N ALA A 244 -11.35 9.10 -26.15
CA ALA A 244 -10.06 8.43 -25.95
C ALA A 244 -10.09 6.90 -25.75
N HIS A 245 -9.85 6.14 -26.83
CA HIS A 245 -9.42 4.75 -26.75
C HIS A 245 -8.07 4.67 -26.02
N ILE A 246 -8.06 4.02 -24.85
CA ILE A 246 -6.84 3.69 -24.10
C ILE A 246 -6.34 2.31 -24.58
N PRO A 247 -5.16 2.18 -25.20
CA PRO A 247 -4.60 0.88 -25.54
C PRO A 247 -4.11 0.17 -24.27
N LEU A 248 -4.69 -0.99 -23.96
CA LEU A 248 -4.15 -1.93 -22.97
C LEU A 248 -3.17 -2.88 -23.67
N ASP A 249 -1.88 -2.79 -23.36
CA ASP A 249 -0.90 -3.81 -23.80
C ASP A 249 -1.03 -5.06 -22.91
N ASN A 250 -1.22 -6.21 -23.57
CA ASN A 250 -1.61 -7.51 -22.99
C ASN A 250 -0.51 -8.20 -22.15
N ALA A 251 -0.17 -7.67 -20.97
CA ALA A 251 0.75 -8.34 -20.04
C ALA A 251 0.28 -8.30 -18.57
N GLY A 252 -0.97 -8.72 -18.32
CA GLY A 252 -1.51 -8.88 -16.96
C GLY A 252 -1.15 -10.24 -16.34
N LEU A 253 -0.29 -10.26 -15.33
CA LEU A 253 -0.06 -11.44 -14.46
C LEU A 253 -1.25 -11.60 -13.50
N ARG A 254 -2.18 -12.52 -13.83
CA ARG A 254 -3.34 -12.84 -12.98
C ARG A 254 -2.92 -13.69 -11.78
N GLN A 255 -3.10 -13.18 -10.57
CA GLN A 255 -3.21 -14.03 -9.37
C GLN A 255 -4.70 -14.24 -9.05
N THR A 256 -5.07 -15.48 -8.78
CA THR A 256 -6.46 -15.98 -8.69
C THR A 256 -7.35 -15.21 -7.69
N PRO A 257 -8.57 -14.82 -8.08
CA PRO A 257 -9.50 -14.08 -7.22
C PRO A 257 -10.21 -14.99 -6.20
N GLN A 258 -10.38 -14.49 -4.97
CA GLN A 258 -11.38 -15.02 -4.03
C GLN A 258 -12.70 -14.27 -4.23
N TYR A 259 -13.66 -14.92 -4.90
CA TYR A 259 -15.04 -14.46 -4.97
C TYR A 259 -15.75 -14.73 -3.65
N GLY A 260 -16.49 -13.74 -3.14
CA GLY A 260 -17.29 -13.92 -1.93
C GLY A 260 -18.25 -12.78 -1.63
N LYS A 261 -19.22 -12.51 -2.52
CA LYS A 261 -20.55 -12.01 -2.12
C LYS A 261 -21.60 -12.56 -3.09
N ARG A 262 -22.30 -13.62 -2.68
CA ARG A 262 -23.67 -13.86 -3.14
C ARG A 262 -24.54 -12.81 -2.49
N LEU A 263 -25.22 -12.03 -3.30
CA LEU A 263 -26.41 -11.30 -2.90
C LEU A 263 -27.53 -12.34 -2.71
N SER A 264 -28.06 -12.39 -1.49
CA SER A 264 -29.44 -12.80 -1.18
C SER A 264 -29.88 -11.99 0.02
#